data_AF-A0A9P9RBX3-F1
#
_entry.id   AF-A0A9P9RBX3-F1
#
_cell.length_a   1.000
_cell.length_b   1.000
_cell.length_c   1.000
_cell.angle_alpha   90.00
_cell.angle_beta   90.00
_cell.angle_gamma   90.00
#
_symmetry.space_group_name_H-M   'P 1'
#
loop_
_entity.id
_entity.type
_entity.pdbx_description
1 polymer ?
#
loop_
_entity_poly.entity_id
_entity_poly.type
_entity_poly.pdbx_seq_one_letter_code
_entity_poly.pdbx_strand_id
1 'polypeptide(L)'
;MAEHNIVVLAGDHCGPEVIAEGIRQVLKTIEENKPNVGKFNLQENLMGGCSIDATGSPLTDETLAAAKAADAVLLGSIGGPEWGTGASASGSGSAWDTEPYSRAEVERVARLAGFLARGRGDKKVRLWRKVMTETFEKEFPDLKVEHQLVDSAAMIMVKNPTGLNGVVVTSNLFGDIISDEASVIPGSIGLLPSARLSGIPDGKGKCNGIYKPIHGSAPDISGKGIVNPIGTILSVAMLLRYSLNLPEEAVRAALDGGLRTKDLGGNANTKEVGEAVVKELTRILKA
;
A
#
# COMPACT_ATOMS: atom_id res chain seq x y z
N MET A 1 8.66 -27.23 1.47
CA MET A 1 7.54 -26.28 1.38
C MET A 1 8.11 -24.92 1.00
N ALA A 2 7.37 -24.07 0.30
CA ALA A 2 7.83 -22.71 0.04
C ALA A 2 7.99 -21.95 1.37
N GLU A 3 8.96 -21.06 1.45
CA GLU A 3 9.16 -20.17 2.59
C GLU A 3 9.12 -18.73 2.09
N HIS A 4 8.32 -17.90 2.75
CA HIS A 4 8.13 -16.49 2.40
C HIS A 4 8.64 -15.63 3.55
N ASN A 5 9.75 -14.93 3.33
CA ASN A 5 10.39 -14.09 4.33
C ASN A 5 9.81 -12.69 4.27
N ILE A 6 9.16 -12.26 5.36
CA ILE A 6 8.49 -10.97 5.44
C ILE A 6 9.09 -10.18 6.59
N VAL A 7 9.62 -9.00 6.29
CA VAL A 7 10.02 -8.04 7.33
C VAL A 7 8.80 -7.23 7.75
N VAL A 8 8.54 -7.20 9.05
CA VAL A 8 7.44 -6.49 9.68
C VAL A 8 7.97 -5.26 10.38
N LEU A 9 7.58 -4.09 9.89
CA LEU A 9 7.92 -2.79 10.45
C LEU A 9 6.63 -2.19 11.03
N ALA A 10 6.30 -2.56 12.26
CA ALA A 10 5.06 -2.12 12.89
C ALA A 10 4.97 -0.60 13.00
N GLY A 11 6.11 0.04 13.31
CA GLY A 11 6.24 1.48 13.41
C GLY A 11 5.61 2.03 14.69
N ASP A 12 4.95 3.17 14.56
CA ASP A 12 4.60 4.05 15.66
C ASP A 12 3.07 4.08 15.92
N HIS A 13 2.70 4.37 17.17
CA HIS A 13 1.32 4.54 17.64
C HIS A 13 0.35 3.42 17.20
N CYS A 14 -0.58 3.69 16.28
CA CYS A 14 -1.56 2.69 15.83
C CYS A 14 -0.95 1.56 14.99
N GLY A 15 0.26 1.74 14.46
CA GLY A 15 0.94 0.78 13.60
C GLY A 15 0.99 -0.64 14.18
N PRO A 16 1.55 -0.85 15.39
CA PRO A 16 1.52 -2.13 16.10
C PRO A 16 0.13 -2.75 16.26
N GLU A 17 -0.90 -1.95 16.56
CA GLU A 17 -2.28 -2.44 16.76
C GLU A 17 -2.84 -3.03 15.45
N VAL A 18 -2.78 -2.29 14.35
CA VAL A 18 -3.33 -2.75 13.06
C VAL A 18 -2.50 -3.85 12.42
N ILE A 19 -1.18 -3.86 12.66
CA ILE A 19 -0.28 -4.91 12.16
C ILE A 19 -0.54 -6.23 12.88
N ALA A 20 -0.81 -6.20 14.18
CA ALA A 20 -1.19 -7.40 14.92
C ALA A 20 -2.45 -8.05 14.33
N GLU A 21 -3.47 -7.27 13.99
CA GLU A 21 -4.69 -7.80 13.34
C GLU A 21 -4.43 -8.25 11.90
N GLY A 22 -3.76 -7.43 11.09
CA GLY A 22 -3.53 -7.71 9.67
C GLY A 22 -2.61 -8.90 9.41
N ILE A 23 -1.48 -8.97 10.09
CA ILE A 23 -0.46 -10.00 9.85
C ILE A 23 -0.81 -11.29 10.57
N ARG A 24 -0.97 -11.18 11.89
CA ARG A 24 -0.94 -12.35 12.75
C ARG A 24 -2.16 -13.24 12.54
N GLN A 25 -3.29 -12.65 12.16
CA GLN A 25 -4.53 -13.40 12.02
C GLN A 25 -4.77 -13.85 10.58
N VAL A 26 -4.49 -13.03 9.57
CA VAL A 26 -4.74 -13.39 8.15
C VAL A 26 -3.70 -14.41 7.64
N LEU A 27 -2.40 -14.11 7.74
CA LEU A 27 -1.36 -15.01 7.20
C LEU A 27 -1.36 -16.37 7.90
N LYS A 28 -1.55 -16.37 9.22
CA LYS A 28 -1.66 -17.61 10.00
C LYS A 28 -2.89 -18.42 9.60
N THR A 29 -4.04 -17.78 9.38
CA THR A 29 -5.25 -18.47 8.91
C THR A 29 -5.01 -19.11 7.54
N ILE A 30 -4.31 -18.43 6.64
CA ILE A 30 -3.98 -18.99 5.32
C ILE A 30 -3.03 -20.18 5.48
N GLU A 31 -1.98 -20.06 6.29
CA GLU A 31 -1.01 -21.15 6.56
C GLU A 31 -1.71 -22.39 7.13
N GLU A 32 -2.64 -22.22 8.07
CA GLU A 32 -3.40 -23.31 8.71
C GLU A 32 -4.39 -24.00 7.75
N ASN A 33 -5.01 -23.26 6.81
CA ASN A 33 -6.08 -23.79 5.97
C ASN A 33 -5.64 -24.14 4.53
N LYS A 34 -4.46 -23.66 4.09
CA LYS A 34 -3.90 -23.94 2.76
C LYS A 34 -2.41 -24.30 2.88
N PRO A 35 -2.05 -25.49 3.38
CA PRO A 35 -0.65 -25.87 3.64
C PRO A 35 0.24 -25.88 2.38
N ASN A 36 -0.35 -25.90 1.18
CA ASN A 36 0.35 -25.80 -0.08
C ASN A 36 0.95 -24.41 -0.37
N VAL A 37 0.52 -23.35 0.32
CA VAL A 37 1.11 -22.01 0.16
C VAL A 37 2.51 -21.90 0.75
N GLY A 38 2.90 -22.83 1.64
CA GLY A 38 4.16 -22.76 2.37
C GLY A 38 4.05 -22.03 3.70
N LYS A 39 5.19 -21.60 4.24
CA LYS A 39 5.30 -20.93 5.54
C LYS A 39 5.61 -19.45 5.40
N PHE A 40 5.07 -18.63 6.30
CA PHE A 40 5.39 -17.21 6.40
C PHE A 40 6.38 -16.97 7.55
N ASN A 41 7.62 -16.64 7.20
CA ASN A 41 8.66 -16.31 8.17
C ASN A 41 8.63 -14.81 8.46
N LEU A 42 8.06 -14.42 9.59
CA LEU A 42 7.94 -13.02 10.00
C LEU A 42 9.19 -12.58 10.79
N GLN A 43 9.82 -11.50 10.35
CA GLN A 43 10.98 -10.88 11.01
C GLN A 43 10.58 -9.47 11.48
N GLU A 44 10.42 -9.31 12.78
CA GLU A 44 10.04 -8.01 13.37
C GLU A 44 11.28 -7.11 13.52
N ASN A 45 11.20 -5.92 12.94
CA ASN A 45 12.26 -4.92 12.97
C ASN A 45 11.69 -3.53 13.31
N LEU A 46 12.54 -2.63 13.80
CA LEU A 46 12.16 -1.26 14.14
C LEU A 46 12.36 -0.32 12.95
N MET A 47 11.41 0.59 12.77
CA MET A 47 11.50 1.71 11.83
C MET A 47 10.64 2.86 12.37
N GLY A 48 11.09 4.10 12.15
CA GLY A 48 10.36 5.30 12.59
C GLY A 48 10.75 5.77 13.97
N GLY A 49 9.80 6.38 14.67
CA GLY A 49 9.96 6.92 16.01
C GLY A 49 10.47 5.91 17.03
N CYS A 50 9.88 4.71 17.05
CA CYS A 50 10.31 3.61 17.91
C CYS A 50 11.78 3.19 17.66
N SER A 51 12.26 3.31 16.42
CA SER A 51 13.67 3.06 16.09
C SER A 51 14.57 4.20 16.55
N ILE A 52 14.13 5.45 16.41
CA ILE A 52 14.84 6.63 16.93
C ILE A 52 15.03 6.49 18.44
N ASP A 53 13.96 6.17 19.18
CA ASP A 53 14.01 6.04 20.63
C ASP A 53 14.96 4.92 21.09
N ALA A 54 14.98 3.79 20.37
CA ALA A 54 15.78 2.63 20.72
C ALA A 54 17.25 2.73 20.25
N THR A 55 17.51 3.38 19.12
CA THR A 55 18.79 3.27 18.40
C THR A 55 19.42 4.61 18.00
N GLY A 56 18.67 5.71 18.12
CA GLY A 56 19.06 7.02 17.60
C GLY A 56 18.93 7.17 16.07
N SER A 57 18.47 6.15 15.35
CA SER A 57 18.25 6.19 13.90
C SER A 57 16.81 5.78 13.55
N PRO A 58 16.12 6.46 12.62
CA PRO A 58 14.80 6.05 12.15
C PRO A 58 14.81 4.74 11.33
N LEU A 59 15.98 4.34 10.83
CA LEU A 59 16.17 3.09 10.10
C LEU A 59 17.63 2.64 10.25
N THR A 60 17.85 1.50 10.90
CA THR A 60 19.20 0.94 11.04
C THR A 60 19.65 0.24 9.76
N ASP A 61 20.97 0.16 9.54
CA ASP A 61 21.55 -0.60 8.41
C ASP A 61 21.16 -2.09 8.46
N GLU A 62 21.02 -2.65 9.67
CA GLU A 62 20.53 -4.01 9.90
C GLU A 62 19.10 -4.19 9.38
N THR A 63 18.18 -3.27 9.73
CA THR A 63 16.80 -3.32 9.25
C THR A 63 16.73 -3.10 7.74
N LEU A 64 17.55 -2.21 7.19
CA LEU A 64 17.65 -2.01 5.75
C LEU A 64 18.15 -3.27 5.03
N ALA A 65 19.14 -3.97 5.58
CA ALA A 65 19.65 -5.21 5.04
C ALA A 65 18.61 -6.34 5.07
N ALA A 66 17.89 -6.49 6.19
CA ALA A 66 16.79 -7.43 6.32
C ALA A 66 15.69 -7.16 5.29
N ALA A 67 15.25 -5.90 5.15
CA ALA A 67 14.23 -5.50 4.19
C ALA A 67 14.63 -5.77 2.72
N LYS A 68 15.91 -5.61 2.38
CA LYS A 68 16.44 -5.94 1.04
C LYS A 68 16.46 -7.45 0.77
N ALA A 69 16.74 -8.26 1.80
CA ALA A 69 16.80 -9.71 1.68
C ALA A 69 15.42 -10.37 1.65
N ALA A 70 14.43 -9.77 2.31
CA ALA A 70 13.05 -10.24 2.40
C ALA A 70 12.36 -10.37 1.03
N ASP A 71 11.30 -11.18 0.98
CA ASP A 71 10.40 -11.30 -0.15
C ASP A 71 9.38 -10.16 -0.20
N ALA A 72 9.02 -9.62 0.97
CA ALA A 72 8.19 -8.45 1.12
C ALA A 72 8.47 -7.72 2.43
N VAL A 73 8.08 -6.45 2.48
CA VAL A 73 8.06 -5.64 3.70
C VAL A 73 6.62 -5.23 3.97
N LEU A 74 6.14 -5.49 5.19
CA LEU A 74 4.86 -4.98 5.66
C LEU A 74 5.11 -3.91 6.71
N LEU A 75 4.66 -2.69 6.39
CA LEU A 75 4.86 -1.50 7.18
C LEU A 75 3.52 -1.05 7.75
N GLY A 76 3.48 -0.76 9.06
CA GLY A 76 2.32 -0.18 9.72
C GLY A 76 2.24 1.32 9.44
N SER A 77 2.48 2.13 10.48
CA SER A 77 2.42 3.59 10.39
C SER A 77 3.65 4.21 11.04
N ILE A 78 4.09 5.37 10.57
CA ILE A 78 5.33 6.02 11.02
C ILE A 78 5.05 7.47 11.38
N GLY A 79 5.72 7.96 12.42
CA GLY A 79 5.72 9.36 12.84
C GLY A 79 4.75 9.67 13.97
N GLY A 80 4.91 10.84 14.55
CA GLY A 80 4.23 11.32 15.75
C GLY A 80 4.77 12.69 16.16
N PRO A 81 4.03 13.44 16.98
CA PRO A 81 4.43 14.78 17.42
C PRO A 81 5.76 14.82 18.17
N GLU A 82 6.19 13.70 18.75
CA GLU A 82 7.40 13.56 19.56
C GLU A 82 8.69 13.69 18.74
N TRP A 83 8.67 13.24 17.48
CA TRP A 83 9.88 13.12 16.66
C TRP A 83 10.13 14.31 15.72
N GLY A 84 9.21 15.29 15.69
CA GLY A 84 9.37 16.63 15.12
C GLY A 84 9.73 16.71 13.64
N THR A 85 9.56 17.90 13.06
CA THR A 85 10.20 18.28 11.79
C THR A 85 11.50 18.99 12.16
N GLY A 86 12.63 18.58 11.57
CA GLY A 86 13.93 19.22 11.82
C GLY A 86 13.90 20.73 11.63
N ALA A 87 14.88 21.44 12.22
CA ALA A 87 14.97 22.90 12.16
C ALA A 87 14.88 23.40 10.70
N SER A 88 14.04 24.40 10.46
CA SER A 88 13.98 25.10 9.17
C SER A 88 15.37 25.64 8.83
N ALA A 89 15.83 25.38 7.60
CA ALA A 89 17.13 25.85 7.15
C ALA A 89 17.20 27.39 7.25
N SER A 90 18.23 27.91 7.94
CA SER A 90 18.55 29.34 7.92
C SER A 90 19.15 29.70 6.56
N GLY A 91 18.39 30.40 5.72
CA GLY A 91 18.73 30.62 4.31
C GLY A 91 18.54 32.07 3.84
N SER A 92 19.15 32.38 2.70
CA SER A 92 19.26 33.69 2.03
C SER A 92 17.93 34.35 1.58
N GLY A 93 16.78 33.82 1.97
CA GLY A 93 15.45 34.29 1.56
C GLY A 93 14.99 33.81 0.18
N SER A 94 15.70 32.87 -0.45
CA SER A 94 15.30 32.23 -1.71
C SER A 94 15.48 30.71 -1.65
N ALA A 95 14.58 29.97 -2.30
CA ALA A 95 14.60 28.51 -2.42
C ALA A 95 14.01 28.10 -3.78
N TRP A 96 14.47 26.97 -4.30
CA TRP A 96 13.94 26.35 -5.51
C TRP A 96 14.07 24.83 -5.43
N ASP A 97 13.16 24.13 -6.07
CA ASP A 97 13.15 22.68 -6.22
C ASP A 97 13.07 22.32 -7.70
N THR A 98 13.66 21.19 -8.08
CA THR A 98 13.62 20.68 -9.45
C THR A 98 12.96 19.32 -9.48
N GLU A 99 12.12 19.08 -10.49
CA GLU A 99 11.43 17.80 -10.73
C GLU A 99 11.94 17.15 -12.04
N PRO A 100 13.21 16.67 -12.10
CA PRO A 100 13.73 16.01 -13.29
C PRO A 100 13.25 14.56 -13.39
N TYR A 101 13.00 14.09 -14.63
CA TYR A 101 12.78 12.68 -14.93
C TYR A 101 13.62 12.24 -16.13
N SER A 102 14.24 11.07 -16.02
CA SER A 102 14.83 10.35 -17.14
C SER A 102 13.77 9.55 -17.91
N ARG A 103 14.06 9.24 -19.18
CA ARG A 103 13.23 8.33 -19.98
C ARG A 103 13.03 6.98 -19.29
N ALA A 104 14.11 6.39 -18.74
CA ALA A 104 14.06 5.07 -18.11
C ALA A 104 13.12 5.03 -16.89
N GLU A 105 13.06 6.11 -16.11
CA GLU A 105 12.15 6.23 -14.97
C GLU A 105 10.68 6.28 -15.40
N VAL A 106 10.37 6.94 -16.52
CA VAL A 106 9.01 6.98 -17.07
C VAL A 106 8.64 5.62 -17.67
N GLU A 107 9.52 5.00 -18.43
CA GLU A 107 9.25 3.71 -19.08
C GLU A 107 8.97 2.58 -18.09
N ARG A 108 9.71 2.50 -16.97
CA ARG A 108 9.45 1.46 -15.95
C ARG A 108 8.05 1.58 -15.34
N VAL A 109 7.58 2.80 -15.07
CA VAL A 109 6.24 3.04 -14.52
C VAL A 109 5.17 2.82 -15.60
N ALA A 110 5.44 3.19 -16.85
CA ALA A 110 4.58 2.90 -18.00
C ALA A 110 4.29 1.38 -18.12
N ARG A 111 5.34 0.56 -18.02
CA ARG A 111 5.22 -0.91 -18.09
C ARG A 111 4.42 -1.48 -16.93
N LEU A 112 4.62 -0.95 -15.71
CA LEU A 112 3.80 -1.34 -14.55
C LEU A 112 2.34 -0.99 -14.77
N ALA A 113 2.05 0.20 -15.27
CA ALA A 113 0.69 0.62 -15.57
C ALA A 113 0.03 -0.25 -16.64
N GLY A 114 0.75 -0.57 -17.73
CA GLY A 114 0.25 -1.45 -18.78
C GLY A 114 -0.04 -2.86 -18.27
N PHE A 115 0.84 -3.41 -17.41
CA PHE A 115 0.62 -4.69 -16.74
C PHE A 115 -0.66 -4.67 -15.87
N LEU A 116 -0.80 -3.66 -15.01
CA LEU A 116 -1.95 -3.53 -14.11
C LEU A 116 -3.26 -3.31 -14.89
N ALA A 117 -3.22 -2.50 -15.95
CA ALA A 117 -4.40 -2.20 -16.77
C ALA A 117 -4.91 -3.46 -17.50
N ARG A 118 -4.00 -4.25 -18.11
CA ARG A 118 -4.37 -5.56 -18.72
C ARG A 118 -4.99 -6.51 -17.69
N GLY A 119 -4.41 -6.59 -16.49
CA GLY A 119 -4.93 -7.46 -15.43
C GLY A 119 -6.32 -7.07 -14.92
N ARG A 120 -6.75 -5.83 -15.14
CA ARG A 120 -8.06 -5.31 -14.72
C ARG A 120 -9.08 -5.17 -15.86
N GLY A 121 -8.64 -5.33 -17.11
CA GLY A 121 -9.46 -5.01 -18.29
C GLY A 121 -9.67 -3.50 -18.49
N ASP A 122 -8.83 -2.68 -17.86
CA ASP A 122 -8.92 -1.22 -17.91
C ASP A 122 -8.34 -0.68 -19.22
N LYS A 123 -8.99 0.34 -19.79
CA LYS A 123 -8.65 0.91 -21.11
C LYS A 123 -8.11 2.33 -21.05
N LYS A 124 -7.61 2.79 -19.90
CA LYS A 124 -7.18 4.18 -19.73
C LYS A 124 -5.93 4.27 -18.86
N VAL A 125 -4.88 4.84 -19.44
CA VAL A 125 -3.65 5.25 -18.75
C VAL A 125 -3.38 6.72 -19.12
N ARG A 126 -3.00 7.55 -18.15
CA ARG A 126 -2.80 9.01 -18.30
C ARG A 126 -1.44 9.39 -17.72
N LEU A 127 -0.48 9.98 -18.47
CA LEU A 127 0.72 10.75 -18.01
C LEU A 127 1.73 11.02 -19.18
N TRP A 128 2.69 11.96 -19.00
CA TRP A 128 3.97 12.13 -19.74
C TRP A 128 3.87 11.78 -21.23
N ARG A 129 3.39 12.74 -22.01
CA ARG A 129 2.86 12.50 -23.35
C ARG A 129 3.79 11.71 -24.25
N LYS A 130 5.05 12.12 -24.43
CA LYS A 130 5.92 11.51 -25.44
C LYS A 130 6.33 10.08 -25.07
N VAL A 131 7.03 9.90 -23.95
CA VAL A 131 7.58 8.58 -23.57
C VAL A 131 6.46 7.59 -23.27
N MET A 132 5.40 7.97 -22.55
CA MET A 132 4.28 7.06 -22.28
C MET A 132 3.58 6.63 -23.57
N THR A 133 3.32 7.55 -24.50
CA THR A 133 2.67 7.21 -25.78
C THR A 133 3.57 6.26 -26.58
N GLU A 134 4.85 6.58 -26.73
CA GLU A 134 5.83 5.73 -27.44
C GLU A 134 5.90 4.32 -26.82
N THR A 135 5.95 4.21 -25.48
CA THR A 135 6.00 2.91 -24.79
C THR A 135 4.70 2.12 -24.98
N PHE A 136 3.54 2.76 -24.85
CA PHE A 136 2.25 2.07 -24.99
C PHE A 136 1.97 1.65 -26.43
N GLU A 137 2.23 2.50 -27.42
CA GLU A 137 2.09 2.13 -28.84
C GLU A 137 2.96 0.93 -29.20
N LYS A 138 4.17 0.85 -28.63
CA LYS A 138 5.12 -0.23 -28.90
C LYS A 138 4.82 -1.52 -28.13
N GLU A 139 4.51 -1.43 -26.84
CA GLU A 139 4.47 -2.58 -25.92
C GLU A 139 3.04 -2.98 -25.50
N PHE A 140 2.08 -2.06 -25.62
CA PHE A 140 0.68 -2.22 -25.20
C PHE A 140 -0.34 -1.68 -26.23
N PRO A 141 -0.26 -2.08 -27.52
CA PRO A 141 -1.10 -1.53 -28.58
C PRO A 141 -2.61 -1.83 -28.42
N ASP A 142 -2.95 -2.80 -27.57
CA ASP A 142 -4.31 -3.16 -27.17
C ASP A 142 -4.92 -2.23 -26.11
N LEU A 143 -4.10 -1.45 -25.40
CA LEU A 143 -4.55 -0.53 -24.36
C LEU A 143 -4.73 0.88 -24.91
N LYS A 144 -5.86 1.51 -24.60
CA LYS A 144 -6.09 2.91 -24.92
C LYS A 144 -5.43 3.81 -23.86
N VAL A 145 -4.66 4.79 -24.32
CA VAL A 145 -4.04 5.84 -23.50
C VAL A 145 -4.83 7.13 -23.69
N GLU A 146 -5.15 7.83 -22.60
CA GLU A 146 -5.79 9.14 -22.62
C GLU A 146 -4.91 10.12 -21.85
N HIS A 147 -4.73 11.36 -22.29
CA HIS A 147 -3.92 12.34 -21.53
C HIS A 147 -4.82 13.28 -20.76
N GLN A 148 -4.48 13.58 -19.51
CA GLN A 148 -5.21 14.51 -18.64
C GLN A 148 -4.23 15.47 -17.96
N LEU A 149 -4.58 16.76 -17.90
CA LEU A 149 -3.85 17.71 -17.07
C LEU A 149 -4.25 17.52 -15.60
N VAL A 150 -3.33 17.69 -14.67
CA VAL A 150 -3.54 17.37 -13.24
C VAL A 150 -4.63 18.25 -12.59
N ASP A 151 -4.69 19.53 -12.98
CA ASP A 151 -5.71 20.50 -12.52
C ASP A 151 -7.13 20.04 -12.87
N SER A 152 -7.35 19.67 -14.12
CA SER A 152 -8.61 19.14 -14.61
C SER A 152 -8.89 17.72 -14.09
N ALA A 153 -7.87 16.92 -13.80
CA ALA A 153 -8.04 15.62 -13.14
C ALA A 153 -8.62 15.79 -11.73
N ALA A 154 -8.08 16.72 -10.94
CA ALA A 154 -8.62 17.09 -9.62
C ALA A 154 -10.09 17.55 -9.73
N MET A 155 -10.39 18.46 -10.67
CA MET A 155 -11.78 18.89 -10.90
C MET A 155 -12.72 17.74 -11.28
N ILE A 156 -12.28 16.80 -12.12
CA ILE A 156 -13.06 15.62 -12.49
C ILE A 156 -13.28 14.73 -11.27
N MET A 157 -12.27 14.53 -10.43
CA MET A 157 -12.33 13.69 -9.26
C MET A 157 -13.42 14.15 -8.27
N VAL A 158 -13.56 15.46 -8.08
CA VAL A 158 -14.63 16.04 -7.27
C VAL A 158 -16.00 15.92 -7.97
N LYS A 159 -16.09 16.25 -9.26
CA LYS A 159 -17.37 16.35 -9.97
C LYS A 159 -17.97 15.00 -10.37
N ASN A 160 -17.11 14.06 -10.75
CA ASN A 160 -17.43 12.73 -11.22
C ASN A 160 -16.26 11.78 -10.87
N PRO A 161 -16.18 11.27 -9.64
CA PRO A 161 -15.05 10.47 -9.16
C PRO A 161 -14.82 9.22 -10.02
N THR A 162 -15.86 8.65 -10.61
CA THR A 162 -15.76 7.48 -11.50
C THR A 162 -15.22 7.81 -12.90
N GLY A 163 -15.12 9.10 -13.26
CA GLY A 163 -14.62 9.57 -14.56
C GLY A 163 -13.15 9.23 -14.82
N LEU A 164 -12.39 8.96 -13.76
CA LEU A 164 -10.99 8.56 -13.81
C LEU A 164 -10.76 7.08 -13.48
N ASN A 165 -11.81 6.24 -13.46
CA ASN A 165 -11.66 4.80 -13.25
C ASN A 165 -10.65 4.19 -14.23
N GLY A 166 -9.85 3.27 -13.70
CA GLY A 166 -8.77 2.59 -14.41
C GLY A 166 -7.42 2.79 -13.72
N VAL A 167 -6.35 2.78 -14.51
CA VAL A 167 -4.99 3.01 -14.01
C VAL A 167 -4.58 4.45 -14.30
N VAL A 168 -4.54 5.27 -13.26
CA VAL A 168 -4.00 6.64 -13.35
C VAL A 168 -2.50 6.60 -13.07
N VAL A 169 -1.70 7.16 -13.96
CA VAL A 169 -0.25 7.26 -13.80
C VAL A 169 0.08 8.73 -13.59
N THR A 170 1.06 9.01 -12.74
CA THR A 170 1.38 10.40 -12.44
C THR A 170 2.85 10.56 -12.05
N SER A 171 3.39 11.79 -12.11
CA SER A 171 4.68 12.08 -11.49
C SER A 171 4.57 11.90 -9.98
N ASN A 172 5.70 11.90 -9.29
CA ASN A 172 5.75 11.77 -7.84
C ASN A 172 4.88 12.84 -7.14
N LEU A 173 5.13 14.12 -7.42
CA LEU A 173 4.38 15.24 -6.82
C LEU A 173 2.88 15.18 -7.10
N PHE A 174 2.49 14.97 -8.36
CA PHE A 174 1.08 14.93 -8.72
C PHE A 174 0.39 13.65 -8.21
N GLY A 175 1.14 12.55 -8.06
CA GLY A 175 0.64 11.31 -7.48
C GLY A 175 0.33 11.43 -6.01
N ASP A 176 1.20 12.11 -5.27
CA ASP A 176 0.95 12.43 -3.87
C ASP A 176 -0.40 13.15 -3.72
N ILE A 177 -0.57 14.27 -4.41
CA ILE A 177 -1.78 15.10 -4.36
C ILE A 177 -3.04 14.34 -4.79
N ILE A 178 -3.01 13.70 -5.97
CA ILE A 178 -4.20 13.06 -6.54
C ILE A 178 -4.58 11.80 -5.77
N SER A 179 -3.61 11.07 -5.21
CA SER A 179 -3.89 9.87 -4.41
C SER A 179 -4.52 10.22 -3.06
N ASP A 180 -4.10 11.31 -2.43
CA ASP A 180 -4.73 11.84 -1.22
C ASP A 180 -6.15 12.34 -1.50
N GLU A 181 -6.36 13.09 -2.59
CA GLU A 181 -7.70 13.50 -3.02
C GLU A 181 -8.60 12.29 -3.28
N ALA A 182 -8.10 11.25 -3.94
CA ALA A 182 -8.83 10.02 -4.19
C ALA A 182 -9.18 9.28 -2.89
N SER A 183 -8.30 9.38 -1.88
CA SER A 183 -8.41 8.62 -0.64
C SER A 183 -9.58 9.03 0.24
N VAL A 184 -10.01 10.28 0.16
CA VAL A 184 -11.08 10.82 1.00
C VAL A 184 -12.47 10.59 0.41
N ILE A 185 -12.58 10.35 -0.90
CA ILE A 185 -13.85 10.18 -1.62
C ILE A 185 -14.69 9.01 -1.07
N PRO A 186 -14.11 7.83 -0.76
CA PRO A 186 -14.87 6.73 -0.15
C PRO A 186 -15.39 7.03 1.27
N GLY A 187 -14.93 8.12 1.90
CA GLY A 187 -15.36 8.55 3.23
C GLY A 187 -14.51 8.03 4.39
N SER A 188 -13.58 7.10 4.15
CA SER A 188 -12.59 6.69 5.17
C SER A 188 -11.25 6.30 4.55
N ILE A 189 -10.20 6.97 5.03
CA ILE A 189 -8.81 6.63 4.72
C ILE A 189 -8.36 5.31 5.38
N GLY A 190 -9.07 4.84 6.40
CA GLY A 190 -8.78 3.59 7.12
C GLY A 190 -9.00 2.33 6.26
N LEU A 191 -9.71 2.48 5.13
CA LEU A 191 -10.00 1.39 4.20
C LEU A 191 -8.88 1.12 3.18
N LEU A 192 -7.91 2.03 3.04
CA LEU A 192 -7.14 2.11 1.81
C LEU A 192 -5.73 1.50 1.97
N PRO A 193 -5.42 0.42 1.24
CA PRO A 193 -4.09 -0.16 1.21
C PRO A 193 -3.19 0.58 0.21
N SER A 194 -1.88 0.32 0.29
CA SER A 194 -0.92 0.72 -0.73
C SER A 194 0.18 -0.31 -0.92
N ALA A 195 0.78 -0.32 -2.11
CA ALA A 195 1.96 -1.10 -2.43
C ALA A 195 2.97 -0.26 -3.18
N ARG A 196 4.24 -0.40 -2.82
CA ARG A 196 5.39 0.16 -3.51
C ARG A 196 6.21 -0.99 -4.06
N LEU A 197 6.22 -1.16 -5.37
CA LEU A 197 6.81 -2.31 -6.04
C LEU A 197 8.18 -1.96 -6.64
N SER A 198 9.15 -2.86 -6.50
CA SER A 198 10.47 -2.71 -7.13
C SER A 198 10.49 -3.09 -8.62
N GLY A 199 9.44 -3.75 -9.11
CA GLY A 199 9.35 -4.26 -10.47
C GLY A 199 7.92 -4.61 -10.91
N ILE A 200 7.81 -5.38 -11.99
CA ILE A 200 6.54 -5.87 -12.50
C ILE A 200 6.19 -7.18 -11.79
N PRO A 201 5.03 -7.30 -11.12
CA PRO A 201 4.64 -8.50 -10.40
C PRO A 201 4.02 -9.54 -11.36
N ASP A 202 4.79 -10.02 -12.34
CA ASP A 202 4.33 -10.97 -13.38
C ASP A 202 4.61 -12.45 -13.05
N GLY A 203 5.13 -12.73 -11.87
CA GLY A 203 5.47 -14.07 -11.41
C GLY A 203 6.72 -14.70 -12.06
N LYS A 204 7.41 -14.00 -12.96
CA LYS A 204 8.64 -14.51 -13.60
C LYS A 204 9.90 -14.26 -12.79
N GLY A 205 9.83 -13.38 -11.81
CA GLY A 205 10.93 -13.04 -10.92
C GLY A 205 10.42 -12.47 -9.60
N LYS A 206 11.35 -12.26 -8.68
CA LYS A 206 11.06 -11.68 -7.37
C LYS A 206 10.69 -10.21 -7.51
N CYS A 207 9.46 -9.86 -7.12
CA CYS A 207 8.98 -8.48 -7.05
C CYS A 207 8.91 -8.06 -5.58
N ASN A 208 9.99 -7.47 -5.07
CA ASN A 208 9.98 -6.94 -3.70
C ASN A 208 9.01 -5.76 -3.61
N GLY A 209 8.20 -5.77 -2.56
CA GLY A 209 7.23 -4.73 -2.30
C GLY A 209 7.24 -4.25 -0.85
N ILE A 210 6.93 -2.97 -0.67
CA ILE A 210 6.55 -2.42 0.64
C ILE A 210 5.04 -2.20 0.62
N TYR A 211 4.35 -2.81 1.58
CA TYR A 211 2.90 -2.77 1.70
C TYR A 211 2.52 -2.06 2.97
N LYS A 212 1.59 -1.11 2.91
CA LYS A 212 1.13 -0.35 4.09
C LYS A 212 -0.28 0.21 3.90
N PRO A 213 -1.06 0.40 4.98
CA PRO A 213 -2.19 1.30 4.91
C PRO A 213 -1.72 2.71 4.58
N ILE A 214 -2.56 3.51 3.92
CA ILE A 214 -2.21 4.90 3.61
C ILE A 214 -2.31 5.82 4.82
N HIS A 215 -3.13 5.46 5.82
CA HIS A 215 -3.38 6.32 6.97
C HIS A 215 -2.11 6.56 7.80
N GLY A 216 -2.06 7.71 8.47
CA GLY A 216 -0.99 8.04 9.41
C GLY A 216 -1.03 7.19 10.69
N SER A 217 -0.18 7.54 11.64
CA SER A 217 -0.02 6.80 12.91
C SER A 217 -1.12 7.05 13.95
N ALA A 218 -1.96 8.08 13.75
CA ALA A 218 -3.15 8.40 14.54
C ALA A 218 -2.92 8.33 16.09
N PRO A 219 -1.99 9.15 16.62
CA PRO A 219 -1.60 9.11 18.04
C PRO A 219 -2.76 9.34 19.02
N ASP A 220 -3.79 10.07 18.59
CA ASP A 220 -4.98 10.42 19.38
C ASP A 220 -5.89 9.22 19.65
N ILE A 221 -5.85 8.17 18.83
CA ILE A 221 -6.67 6.95 18.98
C ILE A 221 -5.86 5.69 19.25
N SER A 222 -4.53 5.78 19.22
CA SER A 222 -3.61 4.68 19.48
C SER A 222 -3.87 3.98 20.81
N GLY A 223 -3.89 2.65 20.80
CA GLY A 223 -4.05 1.82 22.00
C GLY A 223 -5.46 1.80 22.58
N LYS A 224 -6.43 2.43 21.90
CA LYS A 224 -7.84 2.41 22.30
C LYS A 224 -8.62 1.24 21.69
N GLY A 225 -8.01 0.46 20.79
CA GLY A 225 -8.69 -0.67 20.14
C GLY A 225 -9.79 -0.24 19.18
N ILE A 226 -9.74 0.97 18.62
CA ILE A 226 -10.78 1.51 17.72
C ILE A 226 -10.24 1.87 16.32
N VAL A 227 -8.98 1.53 16.05
CA VAL A 227 -8.34 1.80 14.75
C VAL A 227 -8.89 0.83 13.71
N ASN A 228 -9.20 1.33 12.52
CA ASN A 228 -9.67 0.49 11.43
C ASN A 228 -8.52 -0.37 10.85
N PRO A 229 -8.53 -1.71 10.95
CA PRO A 229 -7.44 -2.55 10.45
C PRO A 229 -7.58 -2.89 8.95
N ILE A 230 -8.66 -2.47 8.28
CA ILE A 230 -8.99 -2.90 6.91
C ILE A 230 -7.91 -2.53 5.91
N GLY A 231 -7.36 -1.31 5.96
CA GLY A 231 -6.27 -0.88 5.09
C GLY A 231 -5.03 -1.78 5.23
N THR A 232 -4.70 -2.22 6.45
CA THR A 232 -3.59 -3.14 6.69
C THR A 232 -3.89 -4.55 6.18
N ILE A 233 -5.10 -5.06 6.42
CA ILE A 233 -5.55 -6.37 5.90
C ILE A 233 -5.50 -6.40 4.36
N LEU A 234 -5.98 -5.34 3.71
CA LEU A 234 -5.90 -5.22 2.26
C LEU A 234 -4.46 -5.02 1.76
N SER A 235 -3.56 -4.48 2.58
CA SER A 235 -2.13 -4.41 2.27
C SER A 235 -1.48 -5.80 2.30
N VAL A 236 -1.90 -6.67 3.22
CA VAL A 236 -1.53 -8.10 3.22
C VAL A 236 -2.05 -8.81 1.97
N ALA A 237 -3.28 -8.51 1.55
CA ALA A 237 -3.84 -9.04 0.31
C ALA A 237 -2.97 -8.66 -0.90
N MET A 238 -2.57 -7.39 -1.01
CA MET A 238 -1.65 -6.92 -2.06
C MET A 238 -0.26 -7.57 -1.96
N LEU A 239 0.23 -7.84 -0.75
CA LEU A 239 1.50 -8.53 -0.51
C LEU A 239 1.47 -9.96 -1.08
N LEU A 240 0.42 -10.71 -0.74
CA LEU A 240 0.19 -12.06 -1.26
C LEU A 240 0.18 -12.05 -2.79
N ARG A 241 -0.58 -11.13 -3.39
CA ARG A 241 -0.70 -11.02 -4.85
C ARG A 241 0.59 -10.63 -5.54
N TYR A 242 1.20 -9.51 -5.14
CA TYR A 242 2.24 -8.87 -5.95
C TYR A 242 3.65 -9.38 -5.65
N SER A 243 3.96 -9.76 -4.41
CA SER A 243 5.29 -10.26 -4.05
C SER A 243 5.34 -11.78 -3.99
N LEU A 244 4.27 -12.44 -3.55
CA LEU A 244 4.28 -13.89 -3.32
C LEU A 244 3.56 -14.70 -4.39
N ASN A 245 2.87 -14.04 -5.33
CA ASN A 245 2.06 -14.67 -6.38
C ASN A 245 1.02 -15.67 -5.81
N LEU A 246 0.42 -15.30 -4.68
CA LEU A 246 -0.62 -16.03 -3.98
C LEU A 246 -1.98 -15.35 -4.16
N PRO A 247 -3.10 -16.11 -4.15
CA PRO A 247 -4.44 -15.55 -4.32
C PRO A 247 -4.80 -14.58 -3.18
N GLU A 248 -5.44 -13.46 -3.51
CA GLU A 248 -5.87 -12.40 -2.57
C GLU A 248 -7.40 -12.31 -2.40
N GLU A 249 -8.15 -13.01 -3.26
CA GLU A 249 -9.60 -12.86 -3.42
C GLU A 249 -10.37 -13.21 -2.15
N ALA A 250 -9.90 -14.25 -1.44
CA ALA A 250 -10.51 -14.68 -0.19
C ALA A 250 -10.41 -13.61 0.91
N VAL A 251 -9.31 -12.83 0.94
CA VAL A 251 -9.14 -11.74 1.91
C VAL A 251 -10.06 -10.57 1.58
N ARG A 252 -10.23 -10.25 0.29
CA ARG A 252 -11.17 -9.21 -0.16
C ARG A 252 -12.61 -9.59 0.14
N ALA A 253 -13.01 -10.82 -0.20
CA ALA A 253 -14.38 -11.31 0.03
C ALA A 253 -14.72 -11.37 1.53
N ALA A 254 -13.73 -11.56 2.40
CA ALA A 254 -13.95 -11.57 3.85
C ALA A 254 -14.39 -10.22 4.43
N LEU A 255 -14.26 -9.11 3.68
CA LEU A 255 -14.60 -7.76 4.12
C LEU A 255 -16.04 -7.34 3.79
N ASP A 256 -16.77 -8.12 2.99
CA ASP A 256 -18.14 -7.79 2.56
C ASP A 256 -19.21 -8.05 3.65
N GLY A 257 -18.81 -8.56 4.83
CA GLY A 257 -19.71 -8.95 5.94
C GLY A 257 -20.41 -7.82 6.71
N GLY A 258 -20.42 -6.59 6.20
CA GLY A 258 -21.20 -5.47 6.74
C GLY A 258 -20.72 -4.85 8.07
N LEU A 259 -19.73 -5.43 8.73
CA LEU A 259 -19.16 -4.92 9.99
C LEU A 259 -18.34 -3.64 9.73
N ARG A 260 -18.49 -2.63 10.59
CA ARG A 260 -17.94 -1.28 10.39
C ARG A 260 -17.33 -0.75 11.69
N THR A 261 -16.13 -0.21 11.60
CA THR A 261 -15.47 0.58 12.64
C THR A 261 -16.06 1.99 12.73
N LYS A 262 -15.64 2.73 13.76
CA LYS A 262 -16.18 4.07 14.08
C LYS A 262 -16.01 5.11 12.96
N ASP A 263 -14.89 5.08 12.24
CA ASP A 263 -14.61 5.92 11.08
C ASP A 263 -15.60 5.70 9.91
N LEU A 264 -16.29 4.55 9.90
CA LEU A 264 -17.34 4.21 8.94
C LEU A 264 -18.75 4.35 9.52
N GLY A 265 -18.88 4.99 10.69
CA GLY A 265 -20.16 5.16 11.40
C GLY A 265 -20.66 3.90 12.12
N GLY A 266 -19.83 2.86 12.26
CA GLY A 266 -20.15 1.67 13.04
C GLY A 266 -19.63 1.72 14.48
N ASN A 267 -19.76 0.60 15.18
CA ASN A 267 -19.34 0.45 16.58
C ASN A 267 -18.31 -0.65 16.81
N ALA A 268 -17.85 -1.30 15.73
CA ALA A 268 -16.91 -2.39 15.87
C ALA A 268 -15.52 -1.87 16.27
N ASN A 269 -14.88 -2.60 17.17
CA ASN A 269 -13.51 -2.37 17.58
C ASN A 269 -12.52 -3.07 16.63
N THR A 270 -11.23 -2.75 16.72
CA THR A 270 -10.16 -3.25 15.84
C THR A 270 -10.14 -4.78 15.79
N LYS A 271 -10.30 -5.42 16.96
CA LYS A 271 -10.25 -6.88 17.11
C LYS A 271 -11.49 -7.57 16.53
N GLU A 272 -12.67 -7.00 16.72
CA GLU A 272 -13.93 -7.54 16.17
C GLU A 272 -13.89 -7.60 14.63
N VAL A 273 -13.27 -6.60 13.98
CA VAL A 273 -13.03 -6.63 12.54
C VAL A 273 -12.07 -7.75 12.16
N GLY A 274 -10.94 -7.88 12.85
CA GLY A 274 -9.96 -8.94 12.60
C GLY A 274 -10.57 -10.34 12.73
N GLU A 275 -11.28 -10.60 13.83
CA GLU A 275 -11.97 -11.87 14.08
C GLU A 275 -13.03 -12.19 13.02
N ALA A 276 -13.79 -11.19 12.58
CA ALA A 276 -14.78 -11.36 11.51
C ALA A 276 -14.13 -11.74 10.17
N VAL A 277 -13.02 -11.08 9.82
CA VAL A 277 -12.26 -11.38 8.60
C VAL A 277 -11.68 -12.79 8.67
N VAL A 278 -11.08 -13.20 9.79
CA VAL A 278 -10.54 -14.56 9.98
C VAL A 278 -11.61 -15.62 9.81
N LYS A 279 -12.76 -15.40 10.46
CA LYS A 279 -13.89 -16.35 10.40
C LYS A 279 -14.34 -16.56 8.96
N GLU A 280 -14.51 -15.47 8.22
CA GLU A 280 -14.99 -15.53 6.85
C GLU A 280 -13.92 -16.08 5.90
N LEU A 281 -12.66 -15.69 6.07
CA LEU A 281 -11.52 -16.24 5.35
C LEU A 281 -11.41 -17.76 5.56
N THR A 282 -11.53 -18.23 6.80
CA THR A 282 -11.52 -19.66 7.12
C THR A 282 -12.66 -20.40 6.41
N ARG A 283 -13.85 -19.81 6.38
CA ARG A 283 -15.01 -20.38 5.67
C ARG A 283 -14.74 -20.51 4.17
N ILE A 284 -14.19 -19.47 3.55
CA ILE A 284 -13.86 -19.45 2.11
C ILE A 284 -12.75 -20.45 1.78
N LEU A 285 -11.71 -20.57 2.61
CA LEU A 285 -10.58 -21.46 2.33
C LEU A 285 -10.92 -22.95 2.49
N LYS A 286 -11.95 -23.28 3.28
CA LYS A 286 -12.44 -24.64 3.50
C LYS A 286 -13.52 -25.10 2.50
N ALA A 287 -14.17 -24.15 1.82
CA ALA A 287 -15.12 -24.44 0.75
C ALA A 287 -14.40 -24.95 -0.49
#